data_AF-A0A1V5LFE3-F1
#
_entry.id   AF-A0A1V5LFE3-F1
#
_cell.length_a   1.000
_cell.length_b   1.000
_cell.length_c   1.000
_cell.angle_alpha   90.00
_cell.angle_beta   90.00
_cell.angle_gamma   90.00
#
_symmetry.space_group_name_H-M   'P 1'
#
loop_
_entity.id
_entity.type
_entity.pdbx_description
1 polymer ?
#
loop_
_entity_poly.entity_id
_entity_poly.type
_entity_poly.pdbx_seq_one_letter_code
_entity_poly.pdbx_strand_id
1 'polypeptide(L)'
;MDTSEQYIKMCQKARAIQAAWKPAEGDFSYGNPMEYGGKEIVEVWAAVDADDWEWKAEKHTWLPRQDQLQEMVGGFAALEDFWYWCSYDNSGAAWDDIVQEFVLPVAADGLTSLEQLWLAYVMSEKYGKRWTGEEWA
;
A
#
# COMPACT_ATOMS: atom_id res chain seq x y z
N MET A 1 3.52 -6.19 8.43
CA MET A 1 3.37 -4.78 8.10
C MET A 1 4.71 -4.21 7.73
N ASP A 2 4.83 -3.79 6.48
CA ASP A 2 5.94 -2.97 6.00
C ASP A 2 5.84 -1.55 6.56
N THR A 3 6.92 -1.09 7.20
CA THR A 3 7.08 0.27 7.75
C THR A 3 8.26 1.00 7.11
N SER A 4 8.75 0.51 5.97
CA SER A 4 9.82 1.14 5.21
C SER A 4 9.42 2.54 4.72
N GLU A 5 10.41 3.42 4.61
CA GLU A 5 10.20 4.78 4.11
C GLU A 5 9.58 4.80 2.71
N GLN A 6 9.91 3.79 1.90
CA GLN A 6 9.37 3.63 0.56
C GLN A 6 7.89 3.26 0.56
N TYR A 7 7.48 2.31 1.39
CA TYR A 7 6.06 1.97 1.49
C TYR A 7 5.24 3.14 2.02
N ILE A 8 5.78 3.86 3.01
CA ILE A 8 5.17 5.10 3.50
C ILE A 8 5.03 6.11 2.36
N LYS A 9 6.07 6.33 1.55
CA LYS A 9 6.05 7.24 0.39
C LYS A 9 4.99 6.82 -0.63
N MET A 10 4.91 5.53 -0.98
CA MET A 10 3.90 5.01 -1.89
C MET A 10 2.49 5.27 -1.38
N CYS A 11 2.25 4.99 -0.09
CA CYS A 11 0.96 5.23 0.56
C CYS A 11 0.60 6.72 0.58
N GLN A 12 1.55 7.60 0.92
CA GLN A 12 1.37 9.06 0.88
C GLN A 12 0.98 9.57 -0.52
N LYS A 13 1.58 8.98 -1.56
CA LYS A 13 1.32 9.36 -2.96
C LYS A 13 0.04 8.73 -3.51
N ALA A 14 -0.46 7.65 -2.91
CA ALA A 14 -1.70 6.97 -3.30
C ALA A 14 -2.95 7.76 -2.85
N ARG A 15 -3.06 9.02 -3.30
CA ARG A 15 -4.09 9.98 -2.87
C ARG A 15 -5.52 9.45 -2.98
N ALA A 16 -5.80 8.64 -3.99
CA ALA A 16 -7.13 8.07 -4.21
C ALA A 16 -7.52 7.10 -3.07
N ILE A 17 -6.59 6.26 -2.63
CA ILE A 17 -6.82 5.31 -1.55
C ILE A 17 -6.85 6.03 -0.20
N GLN A 18 -5.94 7.00 0.01
CA GLN A 18 -5.91 7.80 1.24
C GLN A 18 -7.20 8.62 1.43
N ALA A 19 -7.75 9.19 0.36
CA ALA A 19 -9.02 9.93 0.41
C ALA A 19 -10.23 9.03 0.66
N ALA A 20 -10.15 7.75 0.31
CA ALA A 20 -11.22 6.77 0.54
C ALA A 20 -11.10 6.06 1.90
N TRP A 21 -9.99 6.23 2.61
CA TRP A 21 -9.73 5.54 3.87
C TRP A 21 -10.69 6.01 4.97
N LYS A 22 -11.30 5.03 5.64
CA LYS A 22 -12.10 5.21 6.84
C LYS A 22 -11.40 4.45 7.96
N PRO A 23 -10.79 5.14 8.94
CA PRO A 23 -10.05 4.48 10.01
C PRO A 23 -10.90 3.43 10.72
N ALA A 24 -10.37 2.22 10.84
CA ALA A 24 -10.99 1.09 11.51
C ALA A 24 -9.99 0.43 12.47
N GLU A 25 -10.52 -0.36 13.40
CA GLU A 25 -9.69 -1.10 14.36
C GLU A 25 -8.69 -2.01 13.63
N GLY A 26 -7.43 -1.96 14.07
CA GLY A 26 -6.32 -2.68 13.50
C GLY A 26 -5.67 -2.01 12.29
N ASP A 27 -6.22 -0.90 11.77
CA ASP A 27 -5.49 -0.12 10.76
C ASP A 27 -4.16 0.38 11.32
N PHE A 28 -3.18 0.61 10.46
CA PHE A 28 -1.97 1.30 10.85
C PHE A 28 -1.86 2.60 10.08
N SER A 29 -1.27 3.60 10.73
CA SER A 29 -1.02 4.88 10.09
C SER A 29 0.33 5.45 10.47
N TYR A 30 0.85 6.27 9.56
CA TYR A 30 2.08 7.03 9.74
C TYR A 30 1.76 8.50 10.00
N GLY A 31 2.19 9.01 11.15
CA GLY A 31 2.10 10.43 11.53
C GLY A 31 3.45 11.14 11.40
N ASN A 32 3.44 12.39 10.91
CA ASN A 32 4.67 13.18 10.78
C ASN A 32 5.13 13.75 12.15
N PRO A 33 6.42 13.57 12.52
CA PRO A 33 7.03 14.12 13.73
C PRO A 33 6.84 15.60 13.98
N MET A 34 6.82 16.44 12.96
CA MET A 34 6.73 17.89 13.20
C MET A 34 5.38 18.29 13.82
N GLU A 35 4.38 17.41 13.77
CA GLU A 35 3.09 17.63 14.41
C GLU A 35 2.95 16.92 15.77
N TYR A 36 3.83 15.95 16.09
CA TYR A 36 3.71 15.05 17.26
C TYR A 36 5.03 14.73 18.01
N GLY A 37 6.16 15.38 17.68
CA GLY A 37 7.44 15.21 18.39
C GLY A 37 8.34 14.04 17.95
N GLY A 38 7.96 13.24 16.94
CA GLY A 38 8.75 12.08 16.48
C GLY A 38 8.11 11.31 15.31
N LYS A 39 8.89 10.57 14.50
CA LYS A 39 8.30 9.67 13.47
C LYS A 39 7.61 8.56 14.23
N GLU A 40 6.30 8.44 14.09
CA GLU A 40 5.53 7.42 14.82
C GLU A 40 4.60 6.65 13.88
N ILE A 41 4.66 5.33 14.00
CA ILE A 41 3.70 4.40 13.41
C ILE A 41 2.71 4.07 14.51
N VAL A 42 1.44 4.33 14.24
CA VAL A 42 0.36 4.16 15.22
C VAL A 42 -0.61 3.10 14.71
N GLU A 43 -0.88 2.10 15.55
CA GLU A 43 -2.01 1.19 15.36
C GLU A 43 -3.29 1.91 15.78
N VAL A 44 -4.27 1.93 14.88
CA VAL A 44 -5.57 2.51 15.07
C VAL A 44 -6.41 1.51 15.86
N TRP A 45 -6.62 1.80 17.13
CA TRP A 45 -7.65 1.15 17.93
C TRP A 45 -8.91 1.98 17.75
N ALA A 46 -9.98 1.40 17.19
CA ALA A 46 -11.22 2.15 17.02
C ALA A 46 -11.71 2.60 18.40
N ALA A 47 -11.66 3.92 18.65
CA ALA A 47 -12.32 4.49 19.80
C ALA A 47 -13.84 4.44 19.55
N VAL A 48 -14.48 3.41 20.11
CA VAL A 48 -15.89 3.46 20.48
C VAL A 48 -16.01 4.43 21.66
N ASP A 49 -15.90 5.74 21.40
CA ASP A 49 -16.65 6.79 22.08
C ASP A 49 -16.21 8.18 21.60
N ALA A 50 -17.22 8.99 21.32
CA ALA A 50 -17.16 10.19 20.50
C ALA A 50 -16.64 11.45 21.22
N ASP A 51 -15.92 11.34 22.34
CA ASP A 51 -15.61 12.52 23.15
C ASP A 51 -14.16 12.67 23.65
N ASP A 52 -13.25 11.72 23.40
CA ASP A 52 -11.84 11.94 23.76
C ASP A 52 -10.88 11.40 22.71
N TRP A 53 -9.96 12.29 22.31
CA TRP A 53 -8.95 12.22 21.25
C TRP A 53 -9.44 12.60 19.85
N GLU A 54 -9.11 13.83 19.46
CA GLU A 54 -9.21 14.37 18.09
C GLU A 54 -8.35 13.55 17.11
N TRP A 55 -8.80 12.36 16.70
CA TRP A 55 -8.19 11.65 15.60
C TRP A 55 -8.47 12.40 14.29
N LYS A 56 -7.50 13.22 13.86
CA LYS A 56 -7.56 13.93 12.58
C LYS A 56 -6.90 13.06 11.51
N ALA A 57 -7.69 12.20 10.87
CA ALA A 57 -7.24 11.37 9.75
C ALA A 57 -6.49 12.18 8.66
N GLU A 58 -6.81 13.47 8.51
CA GLU A 58 -6.13 14.43 7.63
C GLU A 58 -4.62 14.55 7.87
N LYS A 59 -4.13 14.20 9.06
CA LYS A 59 -2.72 14.29 9.48
C LYS A 59 -1.97 12.97 9.37
N HIS A 60 -2.67 11.89 9.00
CA HIS A 60 -2.15 10.54 9.01
C HIS A 60 -2.15 9.96 7.60
N THR A 61 -1.12 9.18 7.28
CA THR A 61 -1.10 8.34 6.09
C THR A 61 -1.48 6.92 6.49
N TRP A 62 -2.56 6.39 5.93
CA TRP A 62 -2.90 4.98 6.09
C TRP A 62 -1.81 4.09 5.50
N LEU A 63 -1.38 3.10 6.27
CA LEU A 63 -0.50 2.03 5.84
C LEU A 63 -1.32 0.75 5.79
N PRO A 64 -1.97 0.44 4.66
CA PRO A 64 -2.81 -0.75 4.58
C PRO A 64 -1.98 -2.01 4.76
N ARG A 65 -2.56 -3.03 5.40
CA ARG A 65 -1.96 -4.36 5.47
C ARG A 65 -2.20 -5.15 4.18
N GLN A 66 -1.47 -6.24 4.03
CA GLN A 66 -1.63 -7.17 2.92
C GLN A 66 -3.08 -7.67 2.77
N ASP A 67 -3.73 -8.10 3.86
CA ASP A 67 -5.11 -8.59 3.85
C ASP A 67 -6.09 -7.50 3.37
N GLN A 68 -5.91 -6.27 3.84
CA GLN A 68 -6.74 -5.12 3.46
C GLN A 68 -6.57 -4.77 1.97
N LEU A 69 -5.34 -4.80 1.47
CA LEU A 69 -5.06 -4.59 0.04
C LEU A 69 -5.69 -5.69 -0.81
N GLN A 70 -5.62 -6.96 -0.37
CA GLN A 70 -6.27 -8.07 -1.06
C GLN A 70 -7.79 -7.90 -1.09
N GLU A 71 -8.41 -7.56 0.05
CA GLU A 71 -9.84 -7.28 0.13
C GLU A 71 -10.28 -6.19 -0.84
N MET A 72 -9.45 -5.16 -1.06
CA MET A 72 -9.75 -4.12 -2.03
C MET A 72 -9.92 -4.67 -3.45
N VAL A 73 -9.23 -5.74 -3.84
CA VAL A 73 -9.27 -6.28 -5.21
C VAL A 73 -10.08 -7.57 -5.34
N GLY A 74 -10.84 -7.95 -4.31
CA GLY A 74 -11.72 -9.14 -4.34
C GLY A 74 -11.31 -10.25 -3.37
N GLY A 75 -10.39 -9.97 -2.44
CA GLY A 75 -9.95 -10.90 -1.40
C GLY A 75 -9.17 -12.09 -1.95
N PHE A 76 -9.36 -13.27 -1.35
CA PHE A 76 -8.68 -14.50 -1.76
C PHE A 76 -8.88 -14.88 -3.23
N ALA A 77 -10.01 -14.49 -3.85
CA ALA A 77 -10.25 -14.74 -5.27
C ALA A 77 -9.25 -13.97 -6.16
N ALA A 78 -8.80 -12.80 -5.71
CA ALA A 78 -7.84 -11.98 -6.42
C ALA A 78 -6.41 -12.54 -6.40
N LEU A 79 -6.14 -13.65 -5.69
CA LEU A 79 -4.81 -14.27 -5.69
C LEU A 79 -4.45 -14.83 -7.05
N GLU A 80 -5.37 -15.52 -7.72
CA GLU A 80 -5.11 -16.07 -9.05
C GLU A 80 -4.92 -14.94 -10.07
N ASP A 81 -5.79 -13.93 -10.03
CA ASP A 81 -5.68 -12.74 -10.89
C ASP A 81 -4.40 -11.93 -10.59
N PHE A 82 -3.97 -11.84 -9.33
CA PHE A 82 -2.72 -11.19 -8.94
C PHE A 82 -1.51 -11.94 -9.47
N TRP A 83 -1.46 -13.27 -9.34
CA TRP A 83 -0.36 -14.08 -9.87
C TRP A 83 -0.37 -14.09 -11.40
N TYR A 84 -1.55 -14.04 -12.00
CA TYR A 84 -1.70 -13.87 -13.44
C TYR A 84 -1.19 -12.50 -13.88
N TRP A 85 -1.59 -11.42 -13.21
CA TRP A 85 -1.13 -10.06 -13.47
C TRP A 85 0.38 -9.93 -13.30
N CYS A 86 0.95 -10.57 -12.27
CA CYS A 86 2.39 -10.68 -12.11
C CYS A 86 3.04 -11.44 -13.27
N SER A 87 2.33 -12.34 -13.95
CA SER A 87 2.86 -13.17 -15.05
C SER A 87 2.47 -12.72 -16.46
N TYR A 88 1.63 -11.70 -16.60
CA TYR A 88 1.09 -11.26 -17.88
C TYR A 88 1.92 -10.15 -18.55
N ASP A 89 3.13 -10.51 -18.95
CA ASP A 89 3.65 -10.27 -20.30
C ASP A 89 4.88 -11.16 -20.48
N ASN A 90 4.67 -12.45 -20.76
CA ASN A 90 5.70 -13.21 -21.46
C ASN A 90 5.18 -14.56 -21.97
N SER A 91 5.06 -14.65 -23.28
CA SER A 91 5.06 -15.93 -23.98
C SER A 91 6.42 -16.62 -23.78
N GLY A 92 6.58 -17.36 -22.68
CA GLY A 92 7.69 -18.29 -22.47
C GLY A 92 8.81 -17.85 -21.55
N ALA A 93 8.70 -16.71 -20.86
CA ALA A 93 9.70 -16.38 -19.84
C ALA A 93 9.38 -17.00 -18.50
N ALA A 94 10.38 -17.67 -17.95
CA ALA A 94 10.40 -18.14 -16.58
C ALA A 94 10.24 -16.95 -15.62
N TRP A 95 9.91 -17.28 -14.38
CA TRP A 95 9.89 -16.42 -13.18
C TRP A 95 10.91 -15.25 -13.21
N ASP A 96 12.06 -15.43 -13.85
CA ASP A 96 13.11 -14.43 -14.07
C ASP A 96 12.68 -13.15 -14.81
N ASP A 97 11.74 -13.14 -15.76
CA ASP A 97 11.38 -11.89 -16.49
C ASP A 97 10.30 -11.07 -15.77
N ILE A 98 9.35 -11.74 -15.12
CA ILE A 98 8.45 -11.12 -14.12
C ILE A 98 9.28 -10.44 -13.05
N VAL A 99 10.32 -11.15 -12.63
CA VAL A 99 11.33 -10.63 -11.74
C VAL A 99 12.10 -9.51 -12.40
N GLN A 100 12.58 -9.58 -13.63
CA GLN A 100 13.37 -8.49 -14.25
C GLN A 100 12.59 -7.22 -14.60
N GLU A 101 11.29 -7.29 -14.88
CA GLU A 101 10.54 -6.18 -15.50
C GLU A 101 9.50 -5.56 -14.57
N PHE A 102 8.96 -6.34 -13.64
CA PHE A 102 8.10 -5.85 -12.57
C PHE A 102 8.78 -5.97 -11.22
N VAL A 103 9.18 -7.13 -10.72
CA VAL A 103 9.63 -7.30 -9.32
C VAL A 103 11.04 -6.75 -9.05
N LEU A 104 11.95 -6.67 -10.02
CA LEU A 104 13.34 -6.19 -9.90
C LEU A 104 13.45 -4.72 -10.24
N PRO A 105 12.65 -4.08 -11.11
CA PRO A 105 12.63 -2.64 -11.17
C PRO A 105 11.92 -2.10 -9.93
N VAL A 106 10.86 -2.78 -9.48
CA VAL A 106 10.23 -2.61 -8.16
C VAL A 106 11.26 -2.83 -7.04
N ALA A 107 12.02 -3.93 -7.00
CA ALA A 107 12.99 -4.25 -5.93
C ALA A 107 14.36 -3.56 -6.08
N ALA A 108 14.77 -3.15 -7.28
CA ALA A 108 15.96 -2.33 -7.54
C ALA A 108 15.67 -0.85 -7.28
N ASP A 109 14.41 -0.42 -7.41
CA ASP A 109 13.90 0.84 -6.85
C ASP A 109 13.51 0.70 -5.37
N GLY A 110 13.72 -0.46 -4.73
CA GLY A 110 13.65 -0.66 -3.26
C GLY A 110 12.34 -1.23 -2.70
N LEU A 111 11.43 -1.73 -3.55
CA LEU A 111 10.22 -2.40 -3.11
C LEU A 111 10.51 -3.84 -2.65
N THR A 112 10.77 -3.98 -1.36
CA THR A 112 11.19 -5.21 -0.68
C THR A 112 10.05 -5.99 -0.01
N SER A 113 8.78 -5.59 -0.13
CA SER A 113 7.67 -6.23 0.60
C SER A 113 6.47 -6.64 -0.25
N LEU A 114 5.70 -7.61 0.25
CA LEU A 114 4.43 -7.99 -0.35
C LEU A 114 3.40 -6.87 -0.26
N GLU A 115 3.39 -6.07 0.81
CA GLU A 115 2.46 -4.93 0.92
C GLU A 115 2.66 -3.90 -0.20
N GLN A 116 3.92 -3.63 -0.57
CA GLN A 116 4.25 -2.77 -1.70
C GLN A 116 3.79 -3.33 -3.05
N LEU A 117 3.98 -4.63 -3.28
CA LEU A 117 3.51 -5.32 -4.49
C LEU A 117 1.98 -5.30 -4.60
N TRP A 118 1.28 -5.61 -3.50
CA TRP A 118 -0.17 -5.56 -3.45
C TRP A 118 -0.70 -4.15 -3.66
N LEU A 119 -0.04 -3.12 -3.09
CA LEU A 119 -0.40 -1.73 -3.32
C LEU A 119 -0.24 -1.36 -4.80
N ALA A 120 0.84 -1.78 -5.45
CA ALA A 120 1.04 -1.57 -6.89
C ALA A 120 -0.07 -2.25 -7.72
N TYR A 121 -0.43 -3.49 -7.39
CA TYR A 121 -1.54 -4.18 -8.04
C TYR A 121 -2.87 -3.44 -7.86
N VAL A 122 -3.22 -3.02 -6.62
CA VAL A 122 -4.44 -2.25 -6.35
C VAL A 122 -4.45 -0.95 -7.16
N MET A 123 -3.32 -0.25 -7.23
CA MET A 123 -3.19 0.99 -8.01
C MET A 123 -3.35 0.76 -9.52
N SER A 124 -2.84 -0.36 -10.03
CA SER A 124 -3.04 -0.78 -11.43
C SER A 124 -4.51 -1.11 -11.70
N GLU A 125 -5.08 -2.06 -10.96
CA GLU A 125 -6.41 -2.61 -11.25
C GLU A 125 -7.54 -1.61 -11.02
N LYS A 126 -7.49 -0.86 -9.92
CA LYS A 126 -8.59 0.04 -9.55
C LYS A 126 -8.44 1.44 -10.11
N TYR A 127 -7.21 1.86 -10.36
CA TYR A 127 -6.92 3.26 -10.70
C TYR A 127 -6.14 3.42 -12.00
N GLY A 128 -5.68 2.34 -12.64
CA GLY A 128 -4.94 2.37 -13.89
C GLY A 128 -3.58 3.05 -13.78
N LYS A 129 -2.93 3.00 -12.62
CA LYS A 129 -1.68 3.72 -12.34
C LYS A 129 -0.52 2.78 -12.03
N ARG A 130 0.69 3.16 -12.45
CA ARG A 130 1.95 2.47 -12.15
C ARG A 130 2.85 3.32 -11.26
N TRP A 131 3.60 2.66 -10.38
CA TRP A 131 4.62 3.33 -9.58
C TRP A 131 5.84 3.66 -10.44
N THR A 132 6.30 4.90 -10.38
CA THR A 132 7.46 5.42 -11.15
C THR A 132 8.74 5.52 -10.32
N GLY A 133 8.72 5.08 -9.05
CA GLY A 133 9.77 5.38 -8.06
C GLY A 133 9.48 6.65 -7.25
N GLU A 134 8.71 7.58 -7.79
CA GLU A 134 8.38 8.85 -7.14
C GLU A 134 6.88 9.12 -6.99
N GLU A 135 6.08 8.71 -7.97
CA GLU A 135 4.65 8.96 -8.05
C GLU A 135 3.87 7.84 -8.77
N TRP A 136 2.55 7.92 -8.66
CA TRP A 136 1.61 7.04 -9.36
C TRP A 136 1.08 7.72 -10.62
N ALA A 137 1.54 7.25 -11.79
CA ALA A 137 1.24 7.79 -13.11
C ALA A 137 0.48 6.80 -13.98
#